data_AF-A0A3C2C093-F1
#
_entry.id   AF-A0A3C2C093-F1
#
_cell.length_a   1.000
_cell.length_b   1.000
_cell.length_c   1.000
_cell.angle_alpha   90.00
_cell.angle_beta   90.00
_cell.angle_gamma   90.00
#
_symmetry.space_group_name_H-M   'P 1'
#
loop_
_entity.id
_entity.type
_entity.pdbx_description
1 polymer ?
#
loop_
_entity_poly.entity_id
_entity_poly.type
_entity_poly.pdbx_seq_one_letter_code
_entity_poly.pdbx_strand_id
1 'polypeptide(L)' 'MQAFKTLTSIAAPLDRANIDTDAIIPKQFLKSIKRSGFGPNLFDEWRYLDHGEVGMDNTKRPLN' A
#
# COMPACT_ATOMS: atom_id res chain seq x y z
N MET A 1 1.94 18.20 -11.90
CA MET A 1 1.39 17.02 -12.61
C MET A 1 2.28 16.71 -13.80
N GLN A 2 2.55 15.43 -14.06
CA GLN A 2 3.22 14.99 -15.29
C GLN A 2 2.16 14.58 -16.31
N ALA A 3 2.35 14.94 -17.58
CA ALA A 3 1.44 14.54 -18.65
C ALA A 3 1.51 13.02 -18.85
N PHE A 4 0.36 12.35 -18.80
CA PHE A 4 0.26 10.94 -19.12
C PHE A 4 0.13 10.76 -20.64
N LYS A 5 1.03 9.99 -21.25
CA LYS A 5 1.02 9.73 -22.71
C LYS A 5 0.85 8.25 -22.99
N THR A 6 1.89 7.48 -22.72
CA THR A 6 1.94 6.04 -22.89
C THR A 6 2.77 5.44 -21.76
N LEU A 7 2.31 4.30 -21.23
CA LEU A 7 2.99 3.55 -20.19
C LEU A 7 3.00 2.08 -20.60
N THR A 8 4.18 1.51 -20.74
CA THR A 8 4.38 0.06 -20.88
C THR A 8 4.97 -0.46 -19.59
N SER A 9 4.23 -1.29 -18.86
CA SER A 9 4.64 -1.83 -17.56
C SER A 9 4.04 -3.22 -17.33
N ILE A 10 4.49 -3.87 -16.26
CA ILE A 10 3.90 -5.13 -15.78
C ILE A 10 2.53 -4.83 -15.18
N ALA A 11 1.51 -5.60 -15.55
CA ALA A 11 0.20 -5.58 -14.91
C ALA A 11 0.17 -6.62 -13.77
N ALA A 12 -0.43 -6.26 -12.64
CA ALA A 12 -0.66 -7.16 -11.51
C ALA A 12 -2.17 -7.41 -11.36
N PRO A 13 -2.68 -8.62 -11.69
CA PRO A 13 -4.09 -8.93 -11.52
C PRO A 13 -4.43 -9.03 -10.03
N LEU A 14 -5.58 -8.47 -9.64
CA LEU A 14 -6.10 -8.52 -8.27
C LEU A 14 -7.57 -8.91 -8.33
N ASP A 15 -7.85 -10.21 -8.15
CA ASP A 15 -9.20 -10.78 -8.27
C ASP A 15 -10.00 -10.59 -6.97
N ARG A 16 -10.37 -9.33 -6.71
CA ARG A 16 -11.18 -8.93 -5.54
C ARG A 16 -12.15 -7.83 -5.94
N ALA A 17 -13.43 -8.04 -5.68
CA ALA A 17 -14.44 -7.00 -5.79
C ALA A 17 -14.48 -6.12 -4.53
N ASN A 18 -15.04 -4.92 -4.65
CA ASN A 18 -15.30 -4.01 -3.52
C ASN A 18 -14.06 -3.64 -2.69
N ILE A 19 -12.93 -3.36 -3.36
CA ILE A 19 -11.72 -2.86 -2.71
C ILE A 19 -12.02 -1.46 -2.17
N ASP A 20 -12.05 -1.31 -0.83
CA ASP A 20 -12.32 -0.04 -0.16
C ASP A 20 -11.02 0.72 0.20
N THR A 21 -11.17 1.88 0.85
CA THR A 21 -10.03 2.75 1.18
C THR A 21 -9.12 2.17 2.25
N ASP A 22 -9.65 1.44 3.23
CA ASP A 22 -8.85 0.82 4.29
C ASP A 22 -8.09 -0.40 3.74
N ALA A 23 -8.68 -1.13 2.79
CA ALA A 23 -7.99 -2.19 2.06
C ALA A 23 -6.80 -1.66 1.24
N ILE A 24 -6.94 -0.51 0.57
CA ILE A 24 -5.82 0.12 -0.15
C ILE A 24 -4.76 0.60 0.83
N ILE A 25 -5.16 1.31 1.89
CA ILE A 25 -4.26 1.81 2.92
C ILE A 25 -4.99 1.97 4.27
N PRO A 26 -4.61 1.20 5.29
CA PRO A 26 -5.26 1.31 6.60
C PRO A 26 -5.07 2.68 7.28
N LYS A 27 -6.13 3.16 7.94
CA LYS A 27 -6.16 4.48 8.61
C LYS A 27 -5.02 4.77 9.58
N GLN A 28 -4.40 3.77 10.22
CA GLN A 28 -3.29 4.00 11.16
C GLN A 28 -2.11 4.69 10.48
N PHE A 29 -1.86 4.40 9.20
CA PHE A 29 -0.78 5.03 8.45
C PHE A 29 -1.07 6.48 8.11
N LEU A 30 -2.34 6.88 8.03
CA LEU A 30 -2.77 8.25 7.72
C LEU A 30 -2.57 9.23 8.88
N LYS A 31 -2.13 8.75 10.04
CA LYS A 31 -1.69 9.60 11.16
C LYS A 31 -0.33 10.28 10.89
N SER A 32 0.40 9.84 9.86
CA SER A 32 1.66 10.44 9.46
C SER A 32 1.47 11.86 8.90
N ILE A 33 2.28 12.81 9.36
CA ILE A 33 2.35 14.18 8.80
C ILE A 33 3.17 14.26 7.50
N LYS A 34 3.83 13.16 7.10
CA LYS A 34 4.65 13.11 5.88
C LYS A 34 3.75 13.08 4.66
N ARG A 35 4.15 13.81 3.61
CA ARG A 35 3.43 13.86 2.32
C ARG A 35 3.80 12.71 1.37
N SER A 36 4.81 11.91 1.71
CA SER A 36 5.35 10.82 0.89
C SER A 36 5.67 9.60 1.74
N GLY A 37 5.97 8.46 1.09
CA GLY A 37 6.39 7.24 1.78
C GLY A 37 5.27 6.28 2.18
N PHE A 38 4.08 6.40 1.58
CA PHE A 38 2.95 5.49 1.85
C PHE A 38 2.99 4.19 1.04
N GLY A 39 3.76 4.13 -0.04
CA GLY A 39 3.84 2.96 -0.92
C GLY A 39 4.15 1.62 -0.24
N PRO A 40 5.06 1.55 0.77
CA PRO A 40 5.32 0.30 1.49
C PRO A 40 4.10 -0.28 2.24
N ASN A 41 3.13 0.57 2.61
CA ASN A 41 1.91 0.19 3.36
C ASN A 41 0.71 -0.07 2.43
N LEU A 42 0.91 -0.07 1.11
CA LEU A 42 -0.13 -0.39 0.14
C LEU A 42 -0.59 -1.84 0.35
N PHE A 43 -1.89 -2.05 0.50
CA PHE A 43 -2.53 -3.34 0.77
C PHE A 43 -1.97 -4.04 2.02
N ASP A 44 -1.67 -3.31 3.08
CA ASP A 44 -0.98 -3.82 4.27
C ASP A 44 -1.59 -5.12 4.82
N GLU A 45 -2.90 -5.13 5.02
CA GLU A 45 -3.65 -6.27 5.58
C GLU A 45 -3.65 -7.51 4.67
N TRP A 46 -3.37 -7.35 3.38
CA TRP A 46 -3.30 -8.46 2.43
C TRP A 46 -1.87 -8.88 2.13
N ARG A 47 -0.93 -7.95 2.28
CA ARG A 47 0.47 -8.09 1.89
C ARG A 47 1.32 -8.69 3.01
N TYR A 48 1.05 -8.34 4.26
CA TYR A 48 1.85 -8.77 5.41
C TYR A 48 1.02 -9.64 6.35
N LEU A 49 1.68 -10.58 7.03
CA LEU A 49 1.04 -11.51 7.97
C LEU A 49 0.94 -10.96 9.40
N ASP A 50 1.59 -9.84 9.69
CA ASP A 50 1.62 -9.17 11.00
C ASP A 50 0.90 -7.81 10.96
N HIS A 51 0.68 -7.23 12.15
CA HIS A 51 0.07 -5.91 12.26
C HIS A 51 1.10 -4.79 11.97
N GLY A 52 0.75 -3.88 11.06
CA GLY A 52 1.61 -2.76 10.68
C GLY A 52 1.29 -1.48 11.44
N GLU A 53 2.34 -0.79 11.89
CA GLU A 53 2.27 0.48 12.61
C GLU A 53 3.11 1.58 11.94
N VAL A 54 2.81 2.84 12.28
CA VAL A 54 3.55 4.00 11.77
C VAL A 54 5.02 3.93 12.18
N GLY A 55 5.91 3.96 11.19
CA GLY A 55 7.36 3.97 11.41
C GLY A 55 7.99 2.59 11.52
N MET A 56 7.21 1.50 11.41
CA MET A 56 7.76 0.16 11.26
C MET A 56 8.54 0.01 9.95
N ASP A 57 9.58 -0.82 10.00
CA ASP A 57 10.36 -1.20 8.83
C ASP A 57 9.66 -2.36 8.09
N ASN A 58 8.96 -2.05 7.00
CA ASN A 58 8.24 -3.04 6.21
C ASN A 58 9.14 -4.12 5.59
N THR A 59 10.45 -3.90 5.45
CA THR A 59 11.37 -4.88 4.84
C THR A 59 11.57 -6.14 5.68
N LYS A 60 11.24 -6.06 6.97
CA LYS A 60 11.39 -7.16 7.94
C LYS A 60 10.08 -7.86 8.26
N ARG A 61 8.97 -7.40 7.69
CA ARG A 61 7.64 -7.93 7.99
C ARG A 61 7.39 -9.21 7.19
N PRO A 62 6.82 -10.25 7.82
CA PRO A 62 6.47 -11.48 7.13
C PRO A 62 5.42 -11.21 6.04
N LEU A 63 5.63 -11.74 4.84
CA LEU A 63 4.72 -11.60 3.70
C LEU A 63 3.72 -12.76 3.66
N ASN A 64 2.52 -12.47 3.16
CA ASN A 64 1.48 -13.45 2.86
C ASN A 64 1.79 -14.25 1.59
#